data_AF-A0A485AQ98-F1
#
_entry.id   AF-A0A485AQ98-F1
#
_cell.length_a   1.000
_cell.length_b   1.000
_cell.length_c   1.000
_cell.angle_alpha   90.00
_cell.angle_beta   90.00
_cell.angle_gamma   90.00
#
_symmetry.space_group_name_H-M   'P 1'
#
loop_
_entity.id
_entity.type
_entity.pdbx_description
1 polymer ?
#
loop_
_entity_poly.entity_id
_entity_poly.type
_entity_poly.pdbx_seq_one_letter_code
_entity_poly.pdbx_strand_id
1 'polypeptide(L)'
;MNGRNASACQQLGLIWQLTGETAYRDRVRTLLMGYADVYPGYEIHGDIPNNGPGKMNAQTLCEANCILEMALGYDFIRDSLTPGEQRHISENLLRCAATFLRDHRSPQIHNHEVKISAALGILGFVLEDDTLLEFAVNQPYGLRWQLEHGLLAEGLWFEGSVHYHYYALQGFFAFEKLARGTRWSLLDGPWYQAMLKFPLSLLLPDGTFPRLNDCLAGQEKLHHRDLYEFAWFIWRDPQYAAVLQFTETAPDERETLLWREQSLPESPLALIPQQSLFAPGAGLTLWRRPQQALLIKHSPWGGEHDHYDRLGLMLWHRNSWLLTDMGTTGYGAKMHYDYYKNSATHNTLCVNQSNQPPANPQVLGWHMDDDSLWLDSEVDWGQTPAEAQQP
;
A
#
# COMPACT_ATOMS: atom_id res chain seq x y z
N MET A 1 -17.15 2.68 -12.81
CA MET A 1 -17.02 3.43 -14.09
C MET A 1 -15.94 4.50 -13.97
N ASN A 2 -15.98 5.34 -12.92
CA ASN A 2 -15.02 6.43 -12.71
C ASN A 2 -13.55 6.00 -12.67
N GLY A 3 -13.21 4.93 -11.95
CA GLY A 3 -11.83 4.42 -11.94
C GLY A 3 -11.28 4.03 -13.32
N ARG A 4 -12.12 3.54 -14.24
CA ARG A 4 -11.68 3.26 -15.62
C ARG A 4 -11.43 4.54 -16.42
N ASN A 5 -12.25 5.56 -16.19
CA ASN A 5 -12.07 6.87 -16.84
C ASN A 5 -10.81 7.58 -16.30
N ALA A 6 -10.59 7.54 -14.98
CA ALA A 6 -9.41 8.08 -14.33
C ALA A 6 -8.13 7.43 -14.87
N SER A 7 -8.10 6.09 -14.92
CA SER A 7 -6.95 5.34 -15.44
C SER A 7 -6.72 5.62 -16.92
N ALA A 8 -7.79 5.77 -17.71
CA ALA A 8 -7.69 6.17 -19.10
C ALA A 8 -7.11 7.59 -19.27
N CYS A 9 -7.40 8.54 -18.37
CA CYS A 9 -6.79 9.87 -18.43
C CYS A 9 -5.26 9.79 -18.33
N GLN A 10 -4.73 9.06 -17.35
CA GLN A 10 -3.29 8.89 -17.16
C GLN A 10 -2.66 8.13 -18.34
N GLN A 11 -3.23 6.98 -18.71
CA GLN A 11 -2.64 6.09 -19.73
C GLN A 11 -2.65 6.72 -21.12
N LEU A 12 -3.77 7.30 -21.54
CA LEU A 12 -3.88 7.93 -22.85
C LEU A 12 -3.05 9.23 -22.91
N GLY A 13 -2.93 9.95 -21.78
CA GLY A 13 -2.03 11.10 -21.67
C GLY A 13 -0.58 10.71 -21.89
N LEU A 14 -0.13 9.63 -21.23
CA LEU A 14 1.21 9.08 -21.43
C LEU A 14 1.44 8.61 -22.87
N ILE A 15 0.50 7.85 -23.45
CA ILE A 15 0.61 7.39 -24.84
C ILE A 15 0.72 8.59 -25.79
N TRP A 16 -0.07 9.64 -25.58
CA TRP A 16 0.04 10.85 -26.38
C TRP A 16 1.43 11.50 -26.30
N GLN A 17 2.01 11.59 -25.11
CA GLN A 17 3.37 12.12 -24.95
C GLN A 17 4.42 11.27 -25.68
N LEU A 18 4.22 9.95 -25.75
CA LEU A 18 5.13 9.04 -26.44
C LEU A 18 4.96 9.02 -27.97
N THR A 19 3.74 9.22 -28.48
CA THR A 19 3.43 9.04 -29.91
C THR A 19 3.13 10.33 -30.67
N GLY A 20 2.71 11.39 -29.97
CA GLY A 20 2.18 12.61 -30.55
C GLY A 20 0.79 12.48 -31.18
N GLU A 21 0.14 11.30 -31.14
CA GLU A 21 -1.16 11.08 -31.79
C GLU A 21 -2.30 11.77 -31.05
N THR A 22 -2.88 12.81 -31.68
CA THR A 22 -3.82 13.72 -31.02
C THR A 22 -5.13 13.08 -30.58
N ALA A 23 -5.52 11.93 -31.15
CA ALA A 23 -6.72 11.20 -30.75
C ALA A 23 -6.70 10.81 -29.26
N TYR A 24 -5.52 10.46 -28.73
CA TYR A 24 -5.35 10.15 -27.32
C TYR A 24 -5.52 11.40 -26.44
N ARG A 25 -4.86 12.50 -26.80
CA ARG A 25 -5.01 13.81 -26.15
C ARG A 25 -6.47 14.27 -26.11
N ASP A 26 -7.15 14.19 -27.24
CA ASP A 26 -8.54 14.63 -27.39
C ASP A 26 -9.48 13.81 -26.51
N ARG A 27 -9.19 12.53 -26.31
CA ARG A 27 -9.94 11.65 -25.40
C ARG A 27 -9.73 12.04 -23.94
N VAL A 28 -8.49 12.30 -23.51
CA VAL A 28 -8.18 12.80 -22.16
C VAL A 28 -8.89 14.12 -21.90
N ARG A 29 -8.76 15.08 -22.83
CA ARG A 29 -9.44 16.39 -22.76
C ARG A 29 -10.95 16.22 -22.58
N THR A 30 -11.58 15.35 -23.38
CA THR A 30 -13.03 15.09 -23.32
C THR A 30 -13.45 14.57 -21.94
N LEU A 31 -12.69 13.64 -21.37
CA LEU A 31 -12.99 13.10 -20.04
C LEU A 31 -12.86 14.18 -18.97
N LEU A 32 -11.73 14.90 -18.95
CA LEU A 32 -11.47 15.93 -17.93
C LEU A 32 -12.47 17.09 -17.99
N MET A 33 -12.80 17.57 -19.19
CA MET A 33 -13.83 18.61 -19.36
C MET A 33 -15.20 18.12 -18.86
N GLY A 34 -15.60 16.90 -19.23
CA GLY A 34 -16.88 16.34 -18.81
C GLY A 34 -16.99 16.18 -17.28
N TYR A 35 -15.91 15.81 -16.59
CA TYR A 35 -15.89 15.81 -15.12
C TYR A 35 -15.89 17.24 -14.57
N ALA A 36 -15.11 18.16 -15.12
CA ALA A 36 -15.09 19.56 -14.68
C ALA A 36 -16.45 20.26 -14.83
N ASP A 37 -17.28 19.88 -15.81
CA ASP A 37 -18.62 20.42 -16.01
C ASP A 37 -19.60 20.06 -14.87
N VAL A 38 -19.39 18.93 -14.17
CA VAL A 38 -20.38 18.36 -13.23
C VAL A 38 -19.86 18.14 -11.82
N TYR A 39 -18.55 17.96 -11.63
CA TYR A 39 -17.94 17.59 -10.35
C TYR A 39 -18.25 18.57 -9.20
N PRO A 40 -18.29 19.91 -9.41
CA PRO A 40 -18.69 20.84 -8.35
C PRO A 40 -20.09 20.54 -7.81
N GLY A 41 -21.02 20.12 -8.69
CA GLY A 41 -22.41 19.82 -8.36
C GLY A 41 -22.67 18.41 -7.83
N TYR A 42 -21.66 17.54 -7.76
CA TYR A 42 -21.84 16.23 -7.12
C TYR A 42 -22.13 16.39 -5.63
N GLU A 43 -23.17 15.70 -5.17
CA GLU A 43 -23.51 15.63 -3.75
C GLU A 43 -22.50 14.74 -3.03
N ILE A 44 -22.23 15.08 -1.76
CA ILE A 44 -21.44 14.23 -0.89
C ILE A 44 -22.31 13.03 -0.53
N HIS A 45 -21.80 11.83 -0.76
CA HIS A 45 -22.50 10.58 -0.45
C HIS A 45 -21.51 9.53 0.05
N GLY A 46 -22.01 8.43 0.59
CA GLY A 46 -21.16 7.40 1.19
C GLY A 46 -21.93 6.54 2.16
N ASP A 47 -21.44 6.45 3.39
CA ASP A 47 -21.94 5.60 4.50
C ASP A 47 -21.29 4.21 4.58
N ILE A 48 -20.09 4.06 4.02
CA ILE A 48 -19.24 2.91 4.32
C ILE A 48 -18.73 3.10 5.76
N PRO A 49 -19.02 2.17 6.69
CA PRO A 49 -18.55 2.27 8.07
C PRO A 49 -17.04 2.45 8.13
N ASN A 50 -16.59 3.32 9.03
CA ASN A 50 -15.17 3.66 9.28
C ASN A 50 -14.44 4.36 8.12
N ASN A 51 -15.14 4.74 7.04
CA ASN A 51 -14.53 5.40 5.87
C ASN A 51 -15.12 6.81 5.68
N GLY A 52 -14.28 7.74 5.21
CA GLY A 52 -14.74 9.07 4.81
C GLY A 52 -15.65 9.01 3.57
N PRO A 53 -16.56 9.98 3.38
CA PRO A 53 -17.50 10.01 2.26
C PRO A 53 -16.80 10.31 0.93
N GLY A 54 -17.52 10.24 -0.18
CA GLY A 54 -17.03 10.66 -1.50
C GLY A 54 -18.04 11.51 -2.28
N LYS A 55 -17.74 11.78 -3.56
CA LYS A 55 -18.56 12.58 -4.47
C LYS A 55 -18.83 11.86 -5.79
N MET A 56 -17.78 11.52 -6.53
CA MET A 56 -17.86 10.65 -7.71
C MET A 56 -17.76 9.16 -7.33
N ASN A 57 -17.17 8.85 -6.18
CA ASN A 57 -17.04 7.51 -5.64
C ASN A 57 -17.63 7.45 -4.23
N ALA A 58 -17.80 6.24 -3.68
CA ALA A 58 -18.46 6.04 -2.40
C ALA A 58 -17.63 6.41 -1.16
N GLN A 59 -16.34 6.74 -1.32
CA GLN A 59 -15.44 7.04 -0.20
C GLN A 59 -14.25 7.90 -0.60
N THR A 60 -13.66 8.60 0.38
CA THR A 60 -12.57 9.57 0.18
C THR A 60 -11.31 8.93 -0.41
N LEU A 61 -10.99 7.69 -0.01
CA LEU A 61 -9.91 6.91 -0.62
C LEU A 61 -10.10 6.75 -2.14
N CYS A 62 -11.32 6.42 -2.57
CA CYS A 62 -11.63 6.22 -3.99
C CYS A 62 -11.63 7.54 -4.76
N GLU A 63 -12.06 8.64 -4.12
CA GLU A 63 -11.86 10.00 -4.66
C GLU A 63 -10.39 10.28 -4.92
N ALA A 64 -9.53 10.06 -3.92
CA ALA A 64 -8.09 10.29 -3.99
C ALA A 64 -7.44 9.51 -5.14
N ASN A 65 -7.71 8.20 -5.22
CA ASN A 65 -7.18 7.37 -6.30
C ASN A 65 -7.62 7.85 -7.69
N CYS A 66 -8.88 8.24 -7.86
CA CYS A 66 -9.38 8.70 -9.16
C CYS A 66 -8.84 10.08 -9.54
N ILE A 67 -8.85 11.05 -8.63
CA ILE A 67 -8.39 12.40 -8.95
C ILE A 67 -6.89 12.44 -9.20
N LEU A 68 -6.12 11.57 -8.53
CA LEU A 68 -4.69 11.41 -8.78
C LEU A 68 -4.42 11.06 -10.26
N GLU A 69 -5.06 10.01 -10.79
CA GLU A 69 -4.84 9.62 -12.20
C GLU A 69 -5.37 10.69 -13.18
N MET A 70 -6.46 11.37 -12.83
CA MET A 70 -6.96 12.50 -13.63
C MET A 70 -5.99 13.69 -13.64
N ALA A 71 -5.35 14.00 -12.51
CA ALA A 71 -4.37 15.06 -12.39
C ALA A 71 -3.12 14.77 -13.22
N LEU A 72 -2.62 13.52 -13.20
CA LEU A 72 -1.53 13.09 -14.08
C LEU A 72 -1.91 13.15 -15.56
N GLY A 73 -3.13 12.72 -15.91
CA GLY A 73 -3.63 12.86 -17.27
C GLY A 73 -3.72 14.32 -17.74
N TYR A 74 -4.16 15.21 -16.85
CA TYR A 74 -4.17 16.65 -17.11
C TYR A 74 -2.76 17.21 -17.31
N ASP A 75 -1.82 16.85 -16.42
CA ASP A 75 -0.42 17.29 -16.50
C ASP A 75 0.19 16.92 -17.85
N PHE A 76 -0.03 15.67 -18.30
CA PHE A 76 0.42 15.27 -19.62
C PHE A 76 -0.12 16.19 -20.71
N ILE A 77 -1.41 16.53 -20.75
CA ILE A 77 -2.02 17.27 -21.86
C ILE A 77 -2.05 18.80 -21.73
N ARG A 78 -1.68 19.33 -20.56
CA ARG A 78 -1.91 20.72 -20.13
C ARG A 78 -1.49 21.75 -21.17
N ASP A 79 -0.28 21.61 -21.71
CA ASP A 79 0.32 22.59 -22.62
C ASP A 79 -0.36 22.65 -24.00
N SER A 80 -1.16 21.63 -24.34
CA SER A 80 -1.95 21.59 -25.58
C SER A 80 -3.36 22.20 -25.47
N LEU A 81 -3.76 22.57 -24.25
CA LEU A 81 -5.08 23.12 -23.95
C LEU A 81 -5.08 24.65 -24.04
N THR A 82 -6.23 25.22 -24.38
CA THR A 82 -6.43 26.66 -24.31
C THR A 82 -6.43 27.13 -22.85
N PRO A 83 -6.10 28.41 -22.58
CA PRO A 83 -6.16 28.96 -21.22
C PRO A 83 -7.55 28.83 -20.55
N GLY A 84 -8.62 28.84 -21.34
CA GLY A 84 -9.98 28.65 -20.84
C GLY A 84 -10.23 27.22 -20.35
N GLU A 85 -9.79 26.22 -21.11
CA GLU A 85 -9.90 24.81 -20.73
C GLU A 85 -9.01 24.48 -19.54
N GLN A 86 -7.78 24.99 -19.51
CA GLN A 86 -6.88 24.83 -18.38
C GLN A 86 -7.53 25.37 -17.10
N ARG A 87 -8.09 26.59 -17.14
CA ARG A 87 -8.79 27.18 -15.99
C ARG A 87 -10.02 26.37 -15.60
N HIS A 88 -10.81 25.89 -16.56
CA HIS A 88 -12.01 25.12 -16.27
C HIS A 88 -11.68 23.80 -15.55
N ILE A 89 -10.68 23.05 -16.04
CA ILE A 89 -10.27 21.79 -15.41
C ILE A 89 -9.60 22.03 -14.06
N SER A 90 -8.67 22.98 -13.97
CA SER A 90 -7.95 23.26 -12.73
C SER A 90 -8.87 23.72 -11.61
N GLU A 91 -9.80 24.63 -11.88
CA GLU A 91 -10.68 25.19 -10.85
C GLU A 91 -11.86 24.25 -10.51
N ASN A 92 -12.57 23.74 -11.52
CA ASN A 92 -13.83 23.02 -11.28
C ASN A 92 -13.66 21.53 -11.00
N LEU A 93 -12.54 20.93 -11.39
CA LEU A 93 -12.23 19.54 -11.07
C LEU A 93 -11.12 19.43 -10.03
N LEU A 94 -9.90 19.87 -10.37
CA LEU A 94 -8.72 19.56 -9.55
C LEU A 94 -8.72 20.29 -8.20
N ARG A 95 -8.96 21.62 -8.16
CA ARG A 95 -9.05 22.37 -6.90
C ARG A 95 -10.29 22.02 -6.09
N CYS A 96 -11.41 21.73 -6.74
CA CYS A 96 -12.62 21.27 -6.05
C CYS A 96 -12.38 19.92 -5.35
N ALA A 97 -11.74 18.97 -6.04
CA ALA A 97 -11.38 17.69 -5.46
C ALA A 97 -10.29 17.82 -4.37
N ALA A 98 -9.28 18.67 -4.56
CA ALA A 98 -8.28 18.96 -3.54
C ALA A 98 -8.93 19.50 -2.25
N THR A 99 -9.88 20.42 -2.38
CA THR A 99 -10.65 20.95 -1.24
C THR A 99 -11.44 19.85 -0.55
N PHE A 100 -12.18 19.04 -1.32
CA PHE A 100 -12.95 17.92 -0.78
C PHE A 100 -12.07 16.92 -0.01
N LEU A 101 -10.94 16.52 -0.58
CA LEU A 101 -9.99 15.59 0.04
C LEU A 101 -9.39 16.16 1.33
N ARG A 102 -9.05 17.46 1.33
CA ARG A 102 -8.52 18.14 2.51
C ARG A 102 -9.54 18.18 3.65
N ASP A 103 -10.79 18.50 3.32
CA ASP A 103 -11.87 18.65 4.31
C ASP A 103 -12.29 17.31 4.94
N HIS A 104 -11.98 16.19 4.29
CA HIS A 104 -12.28 14.83 4.77
C HIS A 104 -11.03 14.04 5.17
N ARG A 105 -9.89 14.70 5.31
CA ARG A 105 -8.67 14.09 5.85
C ARG A 105 -8.86 13.79 7.34
N SER A 106 -8.59 12.56 7.78
CA SER A 106 -8.69 12.21 9.20
C SER A 106 -7.32 12.29 9.89
N PRO A 107 -7.27 12.62 11.20
CA PRO A 107 -6.05 12.60 11.98
C PRO A 107 -5.70 11.17 12.41
N GLN A 108 -5.30 10.32 11.47
CA GLN A 108 -4.98 8.91 11.74
C GLN A 108 -3.77 8.43 10.96
N ILE A 109 -3.01 7.49 11.53
CA ILE A 109 -2.10 6.65 10.76
C ILE A 109 -2.94 5.60 10.07
N HIS A 110 -2.95 5.61 8.73
CA HIS A 110 -3.74 4.67 7.92
C HIS A 110 -3.35 4.72 6.45
N ASN A 111 -3.45 3.60 5.73
CA ASN A 111 -3.21 3.57 4.30
C ASN A 111 -4.12 4.55 3.51
N HIS A 112 -5.34 4.83 4.01
CA HIS A 112 -6.23 5.83 3.41
C HIS A 112 -5.60 7.22 3.40
N GLU A 113 -5.02 7.64 4.53
CA GLU A 113 -4.42 8.98 4.66
C GLU A 113 -3.15 9.10 3.82
N VAL A 114 -2.40 8.00 3.63
CA VAL A 114 -1.29 7.95 2.68
C VAL A 114 -1.79 8.21 1.25
N LYS A 115 -2.89 7.58 0.83
CA LYS A 115 -3.45 7.75 -0.51
C LYS A 115 -4.04 9.15 -0.73
N ILE A 116 -4.75 9.67 0.26
CA ILE A 116 -5.31 11.02 0.23
C ILE A 116 -4.18 12.05 0.16
N SER A 117 -3.17 11.92 1.01
CA SER A 117 -2.02 12.84 1.03
C SER A 117 -1.18 12.74 -0.23
N ALA A 118 -0.99 11.56 -0.80
CA ALA A 118 -0.32 11.40 -2.10
C ALA A 118 -1.08 12.11 -3.23
N ALA A 119 -2.41 11.96 -3.29
CA ALA A 119 -3.24 12.66 -4.26
C ALA A 119 -3.19 14.18 -4.08
N LEU A 120 -3.27 14.68 -2.85
CA LEU A 120 -3.12 16.10 -2.53
C LEU A 120 -1.73 16.62 -2.94
N GLY A 121 -0.65 15.86 -2.68
CA GLY A 121 0.71 16.23 -3.08
C GLY A 121 0.86 16.33 -4.60
N ILE A 122 0.32 15.35 -5.34
CA ILE A 122 0.33 15.37 -6.81
C ILE A 122 -0.49 16.56 -7.35
N LEU A 123 -1.68 16.80 -6.79
CA LEU A 123 -2.48 17.99 -7.12
C LEU A 123 -1.70 19.28 -6.83
N GLY A 124 -0.92 19.32 -5.74
CA GLY A 124 -0.07 20.45 -5.38
C GLY A 124 1.00 20.73 -6.43
N PHE A 125 1.66 19.70 -6.96
CA PHE A 125 2.58 19.89 -8.09
C PHE A 125 1.87 20.36 -9.36
N VAL A 126 0.78 19.69 -9.74
CA VAL A 126 0.06 19.96 -10.99
C VAL A 126 -0.60 21.34 -11.01
N LEU A 127 -1.08 21.81 -9.86
CA LEU A 127 -1.69 23.12 -9.67
C LEU A 127 -0.70 24.22 -9.26
N GLU A 128 0.58 23.87 -9.13
CA GLU A 128 1.66 24.75 -8.67
C GLU A 128 1.31 25.43 -7.33
N ASP A 129 0.79 24.64 -6.38
CA ASP A 129 0.26 25.08 -5.10
C ASP A 129 1.09 24.52 -3.92
N ASP A 130 2.07 25.32 -3.49
CA ASP A 130 2.95 25.00 -2.36
C ASP A 130 2.20 24.81 -1.03
N THR A 131 1.01 25.42 -0.86
CA THR A 131 0.22 25.26 0.36
C THR A 131 -0.39 23.87 0.44
N LEU A 132 -0.78 23.31 -0.71
CA LEU A 132 -1.28 21.96 -0.83
C LEU A 132 -0.16 20.93 -0.60
N LEU A 133 1.04 21.20 -1.11
CA LEU A 133 2.24 20.39 -0.85
C LEU A 133 2.61 20.38 0.63
N GLU A 134 2.61 21.54 1.29
CA GLU A 134 2.87 21.63 2.73
C GLU A 134 1.85 20.83 3.54
N PHE A 135 0.56 20.93 3.18
CA PHE A 135 -0.50 20.15 3.82
C PHE A 135 -0.32 18.64 3.62
N ALA A 136 -0.02 18.21 2.40
CA ALA A 136 0.12 16.80 2.06
C ALA A 136 1.35 16.15 2.71
N VAL A 137 2.46 16.88 2.81
CA VAL A 137 3.75 16.30 3.21
C VAL A 137 4.04 16.47 4.69
N ASN A 138 3.87 17.68 5.22
CA ASN A 138 4.49 18.08 6.50
C ASN A 138 3.49 18.34 7.63
N GLN A 139 2.21 18.57 7.34
CA GLN A 139 1.21 18.68 8.42
C GLN A 139 1.08 17.35 9.18
N PRO A 140 0.60 17.36 10.45
CA PRO A 140 0.37 16.13 11.21
C PRO A 140 -0.39 15.10 10.39
N TYR A 141 0.01 13.83 10.41
CA TYR A 141 -0.48 12.72 9.57
C TYR A 141 -0.35 12.89 8.04
N GLY A 142 0.38 13.89 7.56
CA GLY A 142 0.86 13.96 6.18
C GLY A 142 1.91 12.89 5.88
N LEU A 143 2.38 12.82 4.63
CA LEU A 143 3.24 11.73 4.14
C LEU A 143 4.49 11.51 5.01
N ARG A 144 5.17 12.57 5.45
CA ARG A 144 6.35 12.46 6.32
C ARG A 144 5.98 11.85 7.67
N TRP A 145 4.90 12.33 8.27
CA TRP A 145 4.41 11.83 9.56
C TRP A 145 4.05 10.34 9.47
N GLN A 146 3.39 9.91 8.39
CA GLN A 146 3.03 8.51 8.16
C GLN A 146 4.28 7.62 8.09
N LEU A 147 5.37 8.07 7.45
CA LEU A 147 6.63 7.31 7.41
C LEU A 147 7.35 7.29 8.76
N GLU A 148 7.34 8.40 9.48
CA GLU A 148 8.00 8.53 10.78
C GLU A 148 7.32 7.70 11.88
N HIS A 149 6.00 7.50 11.80
CA HIS A 149 5.22 6.91 12.90
C HIS A 149 4.43 5.65 12.52
N GLY A 150 4.24 5.35 11.23
CA GLY A 150 3.40 4.24 10.75
C GLY A 150 4.16 2.95 10.42
N LEU A 151 5.46 2.90 10.68
CA LEU A 151 6.30 1.72 10.44
C LEU A 151 6.63 1.00 11.74
N LEU A 152 6.54 -0.33 11.70
CA LEU A 152 7.13 -1.21 12.70
C LEU A 152 8.66 -1.23 12.53
N ALA A 153 9.40 -1.69 13.54
CA ALA A 153 10.85 -1.49 13.62
C ALA A 153 11.63 -2.00 12.40
N GLU A 154 11.21 -3.12 11.80
CA GLU A 154 11.85 -3.70 10.62
C GLU A 154 11.41 -3.04 9.29
N GLY A 155 10.46 -2.09 9.33
CA GLY A 155 9.94 -1.37 8.15
C GLY A 155 8.62 -1.90 7.60
N LEU A 156 7.96 -2.85 8.28
CA LEU A 156 6.60 -3.28 7.93
C LEU A 156 5.62 -2.15 8.22
N TRP A 157 4.56 -2.03 7.41
CA TRP A 157 3.48 -1.09 7.69
C TRP A 157 2.67 -1.58 8.90
N PHE A 158 2.27 -0.68 9.80
CA PHE A 158 1.69 -1.04 11.10
C PHE A 158 0.44 -1.93 11.04
N GLU A 159 -0.31 -1.89 9.93
CA GLU A 159 -1.49 -2.74 9.70
C GLU A 159 -1.15 -4.24 9.63
N GLY A 160 0.13 -4.62 9.58
CA GLY A 160 0.61 -6.00 9.67
C GLY A 160 0.31 -6.89 8.46
N SER A 161 -0.52 -6.42 7.52
CA SER A 161 -0.80 -7.07 6.24
C SER A 161 0.26 -6.72 5.20
N VAL A 162 0.80 -7.74 4.52
CA VAL A 162 1.72 -7.54 3.40
C VAL A 162 1.01 -6.85 2.23
N HIS A 163 -0.28 -7.11 2.02
CA HIS A 163 -1.05 -6.43 0.99
C HIS A 163 -1.14 -4.93 1.26
N TYR A 164 -1.54 -4.55 2.48
CA TYR A 164 -1.68 -3.14 2.85
C TYR A 164 -0.35 -2.42 2.97
N HIS A 165 0.73 -3.13 3.31
CA HIS A 165 2.08 -2.60 3.21
C HIS A 165 2.39 -2.10 1.78
N TYR A 166 2.21 -2.95 0.77
CA TYR A 166 2.45 -2.55 -0.62
C TYR A 166 1.42 -1.52 -1.10
N TYR A 167 0.18 -1.58 -0.61
CA TYR A 167 -0.83 -0.57 -0.92
C TYR A 167 -0.42 0.82 -0.43
N ALA A 168 0.09 0.95 0.80
CA ALA A 168 0.64 2.19 1.34
C ALA A 168 1.87 2.65 0.54
N LEU A 169 2.82 1.74 0.27
CA LEU A 169 4.03 2.03 -0.50
C LEU A 169 3.72 2.57 -1.91
N GLN A 170 2.69 2.05 -2.58
CA GLN A 170 2.22 2.59 -3.85
C GLN A 170 1.77 4.06 -3.74
N GLY A 171 1.14 4.46 -2.63
CA GLY A 171 0.77 5.86 -2.40
C GLY A 171 1.99 6.76 -2.25
N PHE A 172 2.94 6.35 -1.41
CA PHE A 172 4.20 7.07 -1.25
C PHE A 172 4.97 7.20 -2.56
N PHE A 173 5.13 6.12 -3.32
CA PHE A 173 5.88 6.16 -4.58
C PHE A 173 5.15 6.91 -5.69
N ALA A 174 3.81 6.95 -5.70
CA ALA A 174 3.08 7.83 -6.61
C ALA A 174 3.48 9.30 -6.41
N PHE A 175 3.61 9.74 -5.15
CA PHE A 175 4.09 11.08 -4.82
C PHE A 175 5.58 11.26 -5.18
N GLU A 176 6.45 10.33 -4.79
CA GLU A 176 7.90 10.45 -5.00
C GLU A 176 8.31 10.52 -6.48
N LYS A 177 7.54 9.91 -7.37
CA LYS A 177 7.79 9.99 -8.82
C LYS A 177 7.76 11.43 -9.34
N LEU A 178 6.94 12.31 -8.75
CA LEU A 178 6.90 13.74 -9.07
C LEU A 178 7.81 14.54 -8.14
N ALA A 179 7.89 14.15 -6.86
CA ALA A 179 8.63 14.92 -5.86
C ALA A 179 10.15 14.80 -5.98
N ARG A 180 10.68 13.72 -6.57
CA ARG A 180 12.13 13.46 -6.66
C ARG A 180 12.87 14.66 -7.25
N GLY A 181 13.93 15.08 -6.56
CA GLY A 181 14.76 16.23 -6.97
C GLY A 181 14.19 17.58 -6.54
N THR A 182 13.04 17.61 -5.88
CA THR A 182 12.48 18.80 -5.22
C THR A 182 12.69 18.72 -3.70
N ARG A 183 12.49 19.84 -3.01
CA ARG A 183 12.54 19.93 -1.53
C ARG A 183 11.47 19.10 -0.81
N TRP A 184 10.48 18.60 -1.54
CA TRP A 184 9.33 17.87 -1.00
C TRP A 184 9.55 16.36 -0.94
N SER A 185 10.54 15.84 -1.67
CA SER A 185 10.84 14.40 -1.70
C SER A 185 11.27 13.90 -0.31
N LEU A 186 10.88 12.67 -0.01
CA LEU A 186 11.22 11.93 1.21
C LEU A 186 12.19 10.78 0.93
N LEU A 187 12.71 10.67 -0.32
CA LEU A 187 13.59 9.57 -0.76
C LEU A 187 14.91 9.48 0.03
N ASP A 188 15.41 10.61 0.53
CA ASP A 188 16.64 10.66 1.34
C ASP A 188 16.41 10.15 2.78
N GLY A 189 15.16 9.91 3.17
CA GLY A 189 14.81 9.32 4.45
C GLY A 189 15.14 7.82 4.55
N PRO A 190 15.26 7.28 5.77
CA PRO A 190 15.67 5.89 5.99
C PRO A 190 14.57 4.85 5.71
N TRP A 191 13.34 5.28 5.42
CA TRP A 191 12.14 4.45 5.50
C TRP A 191 11.96 3.52 4.30
N TYR A 192 12.12 4.04 3.07
CA TYR A 192 11.71 3.31 1.88
C TYR A 192 12.53 2.05 1.60
N GLN A 193 13.84 2.08 1.86
CA GLN A 193 14.66 0.89 1.68
C GLN A 193 14.26 -0.23 2.65
N ALA A 194 13.91 0.11 3.90
CA ALA A 194 13.39 -0.86 4.87
C ALA A 194 12.02 -1.42 4.41
N MET A 195 11.10 -0.53 3.98
CA MET A 195 9.80 -0.94 3.43
C MET A 195 9.95 -1.87 2.22
N LEU A 196 10.92 -1.65 1.34
CA LEU A 196 11.14 -2.53 0.20
C LEU A 196 11.77 -3.87 0.58
N LYS A 197 12.73 -3.88 1.51
CA LYS A 197 13.53 -5.07 1.82
C LYS A 197 12.82 -6.04 2.75
N PHE A 198 12.13 -5.53 3.77
CA PHE A 198 11.56 -6.38 4.80
C PHE A 198 10.50 -7.37 4.28
N PRO A 199 9.51 -6.97 3.45
CA PRO A 199 8.54 -7.93 2.92
C PRO A 199 9.19 -9.07 2.15
N LEU A 200 10.27 -8.82 1.41
CA LEU A 200 11.01 -9.88 0.69
C LEU A 200 11.57 -10.95 1.63
N SER A 201 11.92 -10.56 2.87
CA SER A 201 12.34 -11.51 3.91
C SER A 201 11.22 -12.43 4.40
N LEU A 202 9.96 -12.17 4.04
CA LEU A 202 8.79 -12.98 4.35
C LEU A 202 8.43 -13.96 3.23
N LEU A 203 9.11 -13.92 2.08
CA LEU A 203 8.82 -14.83 0.97
C LEU A 203 8.96 -16.29 1.39
N LEU A 204 7.95 -17.07 0.99
CA LEU A 204 7.91 -18.51 1.15
C LEU A 204 8.69 -19.19 0.02
N PRO A 205 8.96 -20.51 0.14
CA PRO A 205 9.74 -21.22 -0.88
C PRO A 205 9.13 -21.21 -2.30
N ASP A 206 7.82 -20.98 -2.42
CA ASP A 206 7.11 -20.82 -3.71
C ASP A 206 7.08 -19.37 -4.23
N GLY A 207 7.68 -18.42 -3.52
CA GLY A 207 7.71 -17.00 -3.88
C GLY A 207 6.43 -16.23 -3.57
N THR A 208 5.50 -16.81 -2.79
CA THR A 208 4.35 -16.08 -2.24
C THR A 208 4.63 -15.56 -0.83
N PHE A 209 3.80 -14.64 -0.36
CA PHE A 209 3.80 -14.14 1.00
C PHE A 209 2.84 -14.96 1.89
N PRO A 210 3.05 -15.01 3.21
CA PRO A 210 2.00 -15.42 4.14
C PRO A 210 0.81 -14.47 4.05
N ARG A 211 -0.41 -15.03 4.06
CA ARG A 211 -1.67 -14.25 4.07
C ARG A 211 -1.97 -13.70 5.46
N LEU A 212 -1.08 -12.83 5.93
CA LEU A 212 -1.25 -12.13 7.20
C LEU A 212 -2.41 -11.15 7.11
N ASN A 213 -3.27 -11.15 8.13
CA ASN A 213 -4.30 -10.13 8.30
C ASN A 213 -5.24 -10.06 7.09
N ASP A 214 -5.79 -8.88 6.80
CA ASP A 214 -6.55 -8.68 5.59
C ASP A 214 -5.68 -8.89 4.34
N CYS A 215 -5.82 -10.07 3.76
CA CYS A 215 -5.19 -10.47 2.50
C CYS A 215 -6.15 -11.39 1.73
N LEU A 216 -6.68 -10.91 0.60
CA LEU A 216 -7.50 -11.74 -0.29
C LEU A 216 -6.62 -12.78 -1.01
N ALA A 217 -7.21 -13.90 -1.37
CA ALA A 217 -6.55 -14.88 -2.22
C ALA A 217 -6.10 -14.23 -3.56
N GLY A 218 -4.84 -14.44 -3.92
CA GLY A 218 -4.15 -13.80 -5.03
C GLY A 218 -3.30 -12.60 -4.63
N GLN A 219 -3.60 -11.92 -3.52
CA GLN A 219 -2.82 -10.77 -3.04
C GLN A 219 -1.50 -11.19 -2.37
N GLU A 220 -1.35 -12.47 -2.02
CA GLU A 220 -0.09 -13.03 -1.53
C GLU A 220 1.02 -13.11 -2.59
N LYS A 221 0.71 -12.88 -3.86
CA LYS A 221 1.68 -12.98 -4.95
C LYS A 221 2.54 -11.73 -5.02
N LEU A 222 3.84 -11.90 -5.24
CA LEU A 222 4.74 -10.80 -5.55
C LEU A 222 4.54 -10.34 -7.00
N HIS A 223 3.80 -9.25 -7.20
CA HIS A 223 3.51 -8.66 -8.52
C HIS A 223 3.79 -7.14 -8.59
N HIS A 224 4.41 -6.56 -7.57
CA HIS A 224 4.66 -5.11 -7.42
C HIS A 224 5.84 -4.61 -8.26
N ARG A 225 5.95 -5.07 -9.52
CA ARG A 225 7.06 -4.77 -10.43
C ARG A 225 7.32 -3.26 -10.56
N ASP A 226 6.25 -2.48 -10.66
CA ASP A 226 6.28 -1.02 -10.79
C ASP A 226 7.01 -0.32 -9.64
N LEU A 227 6.84 -0.80 -8.40
CA LEU A 227 7.52 -0.25 -7.24
C LEU A 227 9.02 -0.57 -7.26
N TYR A 228 9.38 -1.79 -7.65
CA TYR A 228 10.77 -2.22 -7.69
C TYR A 228 11.54 -1.66 -8.90
N GLU A 229 10.87 -1.35 -10.02
CA GLU A 229 11.47 -0.62 -11.15
C GLU A 229 11.85 0.79 -10.71
N PHE A 230 10.94 1.51 -10.05
CA PHE A 230 11.25 2.82 -9.48
C PHE A 230 12.37 2.74 -8.44
N ALA A 231 12.31 1.77 -7.52
CA ALA A 231 13.35 1.58 -6.51
C ALA A 231 14.72 1.24 -7.12
N TRP A 232 14.76 0.39 -8.15
CA TRP A 232 15.97 0.05 -8.89
C TRP A 232 16.57 1.27 -9.57
N PHE A 233 15.73 2.10 -10.20
CA PHE A 233 16.14 3.36 -10.81
C PHE A 233 16.83 4.30 -9.79
N ILE A 234 16.32 4.38 -8.55
CA ILE A 234 16.88 5.25 -7.50
C ILE A 234 18.14 4.65 -6.86
N TRP A 235 18.06 3.43 -6.31
CA TRP A 235 19.08 2.92 -5.39
C TRP A 235 19.95 1.81 -5.96
N ARG A 236 19.54 1.17 -7.06
CA ARG A 236 20.28 0.07 -7.71
C ARG A 236 20.65 -1.08 -6.77
N ASP A 237 19.76 -1.40 -5.83
CA ASP A 237 19.98 -2.52 -4.92
C ASP A 237 19.78 -3.87 -5.65
N PRO A 238 20.72 -4.82 -5.57
CA PRO A 238 20.59 -6.13 -6.20
C PRO A 238 19.34 -6.91 -5.80
N GLN A 239 18.81 -6.71 -4.58
CA GLN A 239 17.55 -7.37 -4.17
C GLN A 239 16.36 -6.87 -5.01
N TYR A 240 16.37 -5.61 -5.43
CA TYR A 240 15.31 -5.07 -6.29
C TYR A 240 15.42 -5.66 -7.70
N ALA A 241 16.64 -5.78 -8.23
CA ALA A 241 16.86 -6.48 -9.50
C ALA A 241 16.42 -7.96 -9.44
N ALA A 242 16.62 -8.64 -8.30
CA ALA A 242 16.15 -10.02 -8.10
C ALA A 242 14.62 -10.12 -8.20
N VAL A 243 13.87 -9.14 -7.66
CA VAL A 243 12.41 -9.06 -7.84
C VAL A 243 12.05 -8.87 -9.32
N LEU A 244 12.76 -7.98 -10.02
CA LEU A 244 12.47 -7.68 -11.42
C LEU A 244 12.78 -8.85 -12.36
N GLN A 245 13.80 -9.66 -12.06
CA GLN A 245 14.07 -10.93 -12.75
C GLN A 245 13.00 -11.99 -12.40
N PHE A 246 12.61 -12.11 -11.12
CA PHE A 246 11.58 -13.07 -10.70
C PHE A 246 10.20 -12.79 -11.31
N THR A 247 9.90 -11.51 -11.57
CA THR A 247 8.62 -11.05 -12.13
C THR A 247 8.70 -10.75 -13.63
N GLU A 248 9.77 -11.16 -14.32
CA GLU A 248 10.03 -10.81 -15.73
C GLU A 248 8.96 -11.31 -16.71
N THR A 249 8.29 -12.42 -16.40
CA THR A 249 7.25 -12.98 -17.25
C THR A 249 5.92 -12.22 -17.21
N ALA A 250 5.77 -11.26 -16.28
CA ALA A 250 4.59 -10.40 -16.23
C ALA A 250 4.69 -9.30 -17.29
N PRO A 251 3.59 -8.95 -17.98
CA PRO A 251 3.60 -7.81 -18.90
C PRO A 251 3.99 -6.54 -18.14
N ASP A 252 4.76 -5.66 -18.76
CA ASP A 252 5.06 -4.36 -18.19
C ASP A 252 3.75 -3.58 -18.00
N GLU A 253 3.46 -3.17 -16.77
CA GLU A 253 2.28 -2.35 -16.47
C GLU A 253 2.66 -0.88 -16.34
N ARG A 254 1.81 -0.01 -16.87
CA ARG A 254 1.79 1.44 -16.62
C ARG A 254 3.13 2.13 -16.94
N GLU A 255 3.65 2.89 -15.98
CA GLU A 255 4.85 3.73 -16.06
C GLU A 255 6.16 2.94 -15.96
N THR A 256 6.12 1.60 -15.90
CA THR A 256 7.32 0.76 -15.87
C THR A 256 8.30 1.12 -17.00
N LEU A 257 7.76 1.51 -18.17
CA LEU A 257 8.54 1.98 -19.32
C LEU A 257 9.33 3.27 -19.06
N LEU A 258 8.89 4.13 -18.13
CA LEU A 258 9.57 5.38 -17.80
C LEU A 258 10.83 5.17 -16.97
N TRP A 259 10.90 4.08 -16.21
CA TRP A 259 11.96 3.85 -15.21
C TRP A 259 13.01 2.82 -15.65
N ARG A 260 12.74 2.07 -16.72
CA ARG A 260 13.59 0.97 -17.21
C ARG A 260 14.86 1.40 -17.94
N GLU A 261 15.33 2.64 -17.77
CA GLU A 261 16.54 3.15 -18.42
C GLU A 261 17.80 2.35 -18.03
N GLN A 262 17.73 1.57 -16.93
CA GLN A 262 18.86 0.81 -16.39
C GLN A 262 18.71 -0.69 -16.67
N SER A 263 19.72 -1.28 -17.32
CA SER A 263 19.80 -2.73 -17.55
C SER A 263 19.86 -3.50 -16.23
N LEU A 264 19.15 -4.63 -16.16
CA LEU A 264 19.29 -5.58 -15.06
C LEU A 264 20.60 -6.38 -15.20
N PRO A 265 21.18 -6.88 -14.09
CA PRO A 265 22.28 -7.83 -14.16
C PRO A 265 21.91 -9.06 -15.01
N GLU A 266 22.85 -9.54 -15.84
CA GLU A 266 22.62 -10.72 -16.70
C GLU A 266 22.56 -12.03 -15.90
N SER A 267 23.25 -12.09 -14.75
CA SER A 267 23.27 -13.27 -13.90
C SER A 267 22.00 -13.32 -13.03
N PRO A 268 21.38 -14.51 -12.88
CA PRO A 268 20.20 -14.66 -12.03
C PRO A 268 20.56 -14.41 -10.57
N LEU A 269 19.77 -13.57 -9.91
CA LEU A 269 19.91 -13.23 -8.49
C LEU A 269 18.92 -14.04 -7.65
N ALA A 270 19.39 -14.55 -6.51
CA ALA A 270 18.54 -15.29 -5.59
C ALA A 270 17.61 -14.32 -4.84
N LEU A 271 16.30 -14.49 -5.04
CA LEU A 271 15.27 -13.71 -4.34
C LEU A 271 14.78 -14.41 -3.07
N ILE A 272 14.54 -15.72 -3.14
CA ILE A 272 13.87 -16.48 -2.08
C ILE A 272 14.82 -16.71 -0.90
N PRO A 273 14.54 -16.15 0.29
CA PRO A 273 15.41 -16.30 1.45
C PRO A 273 15.47 -17.76 1.91
N GLN A 274 16.68 -18.25 2.17
CA GLN A 274 16.90 -19.57 2.79
C GLN A 274 17.02 -19.49 4.32
N GLN A 275 17.41 -18.32 4.83
CA GLN A 275 17.63 -18.09 6.26
C GLN A 275 16.29 -17.89 6.98
N SER A 276 16.23 -18.38 8.22
CA SER A 276 15.11 -18.09 9.11
C SER A 276 15.15 -16.63 9.57
N LEU A 277 14.00 -16.08 9.95
CA LEU A 277 13.82 -14.69 10.34
C LEU A 277 13.24 -14.61 11.76
N PHE A 278 13.86 -13.79 12.59
CA PHE A 278 13.31 -13.33 13.86
C PHE A 278 13.18 -11.80 13.79
N ALA A 279 11.95 -11.30 13.74
CA ALA A 279 11.61 -9.89 13.60
C ALA A 279 10.67 -9.45 14.74
N PRO A 280 11.21 -9.17 15.95
CA PRO A 280 10.40 -8.87 17.13
C PRO A 280 9.66 -7.53 17.05
N GLY A 281 10.10 -6.56 16.25
CA GLY A 281 9.39 -5.28 16.11
C GLY A 281 8.12 -5.40 15.27
N ALA A 282 8.18 -6.20 14.20
CA ALA A 282 7.05 -6.59 13.37
C ALA A 282 6.22 -7.71 14.04
N GLY A 283 6.81 -8.35 15.04
CA GLY A 283 6.30 -9.52 15.75
C GLY A 283 6.06 -10.72 14.85
N LEU A 284 7.07 -11.06 14.04
CA LEU A 284 7.04 -12.22 13.16
C LEU A 284 8.29 -13.08 13.38
N THR A 285 8.09 -14.39 13.55
CA THR A 285 9.17 -15.38 13.49
C THR A 285 8.88 -16.34 12.34
N LEU A 286 9.82 -16.51 11.42
CA LEU A 286 9.70 -17.41 10.28
C LEU A 286 10.87 -18.38 10.25
N TRP A 287 10.60 -19.62 10.61
CA TRP A 287 11.60 -20.68 10.65
C TRP A 287 11.54 -21.53 9.39
N ARG A 288 12.66 -21.56 8.66
CA ARG A 288 12.77 -22.17 7.34
C ARG A 288 13.58 -23.46 7.39
N ARG A 289 13.09 -24.45 6.67
CA ARG A 289 13.78 -25.71 6.36
C ARG A 289 13.53 -26.04 4.88
N PRO A 290 14.31 -26.95 4.28
CA PRO A 290 14.02 -27.40 2.92
C PRO A 290 12.56 -27.82 2.76
N GLN A 291 11.83 -27.13 1.88
CA GLN A 291 10.39 -27.35 1.60
C GLN A 291 9.45 -27.11 2.81
N GLN A 292 9.87 -26.34 3.81
CA GLN A 292 9.09 -26.06 5.03
C GLN A 292 9.28 -24.63 5.52
N ALA A 293 8.20 -24.00 5.97
CA ALA A 293 8.25 -22.73 6.64
C ALA A 293 7.19 -22.67 7.76
N LEU A 294 7.62 -22.44 8.99
CA LEU A 294 6.75 -22.19 10.14
C LEU A 294 6.79 -20.69 10.45
N LEU A 295 5.64 -20.04 10.35
CA LEU A 295 5.45 -18.66 10.79
C LEU A 295 4.73 -18.66 12.14
N ILE A 296 5.27 -17.90 13.09
CA ILE A 296 4.63 -17.58 14.37
C ILE A 296 4.38 -16.08 14.41
N LYS A 297 3.11 -15.69 14.55
CA LYS A 297 2.67 -14.30 14.61
C LYS A 297 2.57 -13.84 16.05
N HIS A 298 3.51 -12.99 16.47
CA HIS A 298 3.55 -12.30 17.77
C HIS A 298 3.49 -10.78 17.59
N SER A 299 2.79 -10.32 16.56
CA SER A 299 2.69 -8.90 16.17
C SER A 299 1.86 -8.06 17.14
N PRO A 300 2.16 -6.75 17.26
CA PRO A 300 1.28 -5.81 17.95
C PRO A 300 -0.08 -5.67 17.22
N TRP A 301 -1.03 -5.01 17.90
CA TRP A 301 -2.34 -4.65 17.35
C TRP A 301 -2.27 -3.57 16.27
N GLY A 302 -2.58 -4.00 15.04
CA GLY A 302 -2.52 -3.19 13.81
C GLY A 302 -3.85 -2.50 13.44
N GLY A 303 -4.90 -2.65 14.24
CA GLY A 303 -6.17 -1.95 14.02
C GLY A 303 -7.11 -2.64 13.03
N GLU A 304 -7.77 -1.87 12.15
CA GLU A 304 -8.89 -2.36 11.35
C GLU A 304 -8.51 -3.54 10.46
N HIS A 305 -7.35 -3.53 9.82
CA HIS A 305 -6.96 -4.64 8.94
C HIS A 305 -6.40 -5.86 9.69
N ASP A 306 -6.28 -5.80 11.02
CA ASP A 306 -5.76 -6.89 11.85
C ASP A 306 -6.86 -7.87 12.26
N HIS A 307 -6.44 -9.08 12.63
CA HIS A 307 -7.30 -10.17 13.06
C HIS A 307 -7.11 -10.49 14.54
N TYR A 308 -8.08 -11.17 15.15
CA TYR A 308 -8.05 -11.59 16.55
C TYR A 308 -7.28 -12.92 16.70
N ASP A 309 -6.00 -12.93 16.37
CA ASP A 309 -5.23 -14.16 16.08
C ASP A 309 -3.83 -14.21 16.74
N ARG A 310 -3.69 -13.59 17.93
CA ARG A 310 -2.40 -13.50 18.63
C ARG A 310 -1.79 -14.86 18.89
N LEU A 311 -0.47 -14.95 18.73
CA LEU A 311 0.29 -16.20 18.80
C LEU A 311 -0.18 -17.23 17.75
N GLY A 312 -0.73 -16.75 16.63
CA GLY A 312 -1.17 -17.58 15.52
C GLY A 312 -0.01 -18.30 14.83
N LEU A 313 -0.30 -19.53 14.37
CA LEU A 313 0.66 -20.39 13.68
C LEU A 313 0.26 -20.58 12.22
N MET A 314 1.24 -20.52 11.32
CA MET A 314 1.06 -20.94 9.93
C MET A 314 2.20 -21.89 9.55
N LEU A 315 1.88 -22.99 8.90
CA LEU A 315 2.84 -24.01 8.50
C LEU A 315 2.67 -24.33 7.03
N TRP A 316 3.70 -24.03 6.24
CA TRP A 316 3.80 -24.37 4.83
C TRP A 316 4.71 -25.59 4.67
N HIS A 317 4.29 -26.57 3.87
CA HIS A 317 5.06 -27.78 3.58
C HIS A 317 4.84 -28.23 2.12
N ARG A 318 5.91 -28.47 1.38
CA ARG A 318 5.88 -29.10 0.03
C ARG A 318 4.83 -28.50 -0.92
N ASN A 319 4.79 -27.17 -1.02
CA ASN A 319 3.91 -26.41 -1.92
C ASN A 319 2.45 -26.26 -1.48
N SER A 320 2.14 -26.51 -0.21
CA SER A 320 0.83 -26.18 0.35
C SER A 320 0.90 -25.76 1.82
N TRP A 321 -0.13 -25.06 2.26
CA TRP A 321 -0.36 -24.78 3.68
C TRP A 321 -0.91 -26.04 4.37
N LEU A 322 -0.22 -26.51 5.41
CA LEU A 322 -0.73 -27.48 6.37
C LEU A 322 -1.56 -26.79 7.45
N LEU A 323 -1.05 -25.68 7.97
CA LEU A 323 -1.78 -24.76 8.84
C LEU A 323 -1.86 -23.43 8.09
N THR A 324 -3.04 -23.12 7.57
CA THR A 324 -3.26 -21.91 6.76
C THR A 324 -3.86 -20.80 7.61
N ASP A 325 -3.52 -19.57 7.25
CA ASP A 325 -4.39 -18.42 7.47
C ASP A 325 -5.28 -18.28 6.23
N MET A 326 -6.57 -17.96 6.45
CA MET A 326 -7.51 -17.76 5.35
C MET A 326 -7.39 -16.36 4.73
N GLY A 327 -6.73 -15.43 5.41
CA GLY A 327 -6.74 -14.02 5.07
C GLY A 327 -8.16 -13.47 5.21
N THR A 328 -8.64 -12.76 4.20
CA THR A 328 -9.96 -12.09 4.28
C THR A 328 -10.85 -12.39 3.07
N THR A 329 -12.02 -11.76 3.06
CA THR A 329 -12.95 -11.74 1.93
C THR A 329 -13.28 -10.30 1.55
N GLY A 330 -13.99 -10.08 0.44
CA GLY A 330 -14.38 -8.74 0.04
C GLY A 330 -15.16 -8.03 1.15
N TYR A 331 -14.79 -6.80 1.50
CA TYR A 331 -15.35 -6.03 2.62
C TYR A 331 -16.88 -5.87 2.62
N GLY A 332 -17.52 -5.96 1.46
CA GLY A 332 -18.99 -5.92 1.36
C GLY A 332 -19.67 -7.21 1.82
N ALA A 333 -18.94 -8.31 2.01
CA ALA A 333 -19.48 -9.56 2.51
C ALA A 333 -19.51 -9.54 4.04
N LYS A 334 -20.67 -9.86 4.63
CA LYS A 334 -20.85 -9.99 6.08
C LYS A 334 -19.80 -10.87 6.76
N MET A 335 -19.32 -11.89 6.03
CA MET A 335 -18.31 -12.84 6.51
C MET A 335 -16.97 -12.20 6.85
N HIS A 336 -16.63 -11.03 6.30
CA HIS A 336 -15.40 -10.30 6.65
C HIS A 336 -15.28 -10.12 8.17
N TYR A 337 -16.29 -9.52 8.82
CA TYR A 337 -16.31 -9.36 10.27
C TYR A 337 -16.79 -10.61 11.02
N ASP A 338 -17.78 -11.32 10.48
CA ASP A 338 -18.43 -12.43 11.20
C ASP A 338 -17.59 -13.72 11.26
N TYR A 339 -16.55 -13.85 10.42
CA TYR A 339 -15.81 -15.10 10.29
C TYR A 339 -14.32 -14.89 10.10
N TYR A 340 -13.88 -14.15 9.08
CA TYR A 340 -12.48 -14.12 8.68
C TYR A 340 -11.55 -13.49 9.71
N LYS A 341 -12.02 -12.53 10.52
CA LYS A 341 -11.20 -11.86 11.55
C LYS A 341 -11.16 -12.60 12.91
N ASN A 342 -11.97 -13.64 13.10
CA ASN A 342 -12.28 -14.18 14.44
C ASN A 342 -11.29 -15.24 14.92
N SER A 343 -11.02 -15.32 16.22
CA SER A 343 -10.00 -16.25 16.76
C SER A 343 -10.26 -17.72 16.44
N ALA A 344 -11.53 -18.12 16.41
CA ALA A 344 -11.93 -19.50 16.14
C ALA A 344 -11.63 -19.96 14.69
N THR A 345 -11.31 -19.03 13.79
CA THR A 345 -10.97 -19.34 12.38
C THR A 345 -9.47 -19.32 12.12
N HIS A 346 -8.65 -19.11 13.16
CA HIS A 346 -7.20 -19.08 13.10
C HIS A 346 -6.57 -20.22 13.90
N ASN A 347 -5.30 -20.53 13.65
CA ASN A 347 -4.54 -21.53 14.40
C ASN A 347 -3.98 -20.92 15.71
N THR A 348 -4.88 -20.60 16.64
CA THR A 348 -4.56 -19.94 17.91
C THR A 348 -5.55 -20.35 19.03
N LEU A 349 -5.34 -19.85 20.25
CA LEU A 349 -6.21 -20.05 21.39
C LEU A 349 -7.54 -19.30 21.23
N CYS A 350 -8.65 -20.01 21.40
CA CYS A 350 -9.98 -19.43 21.56
C CYS A 350 -10.54 -19.85 22.92
N VAL A 351 -10.94 -18.89 23.74
CA VAL A 351 -11.51 -19.14 25.08
C VAL A 351 -13.01 -18.88 25.02
N ASN A 352 -13.80 -19.85 25.49
CA ASN A 352 -15.26 -19.74 25.54
C ASN A 352 -15.92 -19.31 24.21
N GLN A 353 -15.37 -19.78 23.08
CA GLN A 353 -15.86 -19.43 21.73
C GLN A 353 -15.89 -17.93 21.44
N SER A 354 -15.05 -17.15 22.15
CA SER A 354 -14.97 -15.70 22.01
C SER A 354 -13.68 -15.29 21.32
N ASN A 355 -13.69 -14.13 20.67
CA ASN A 355 -12.48 -13.53 20.13
C ASN A 355 -11.55 -13.11 21.27
N GLN A 356 -10.25 -13.26 21.02
CA GLN A 356 -9.21 -12.61 21.81
C GLN A 356 -9.42 -11.09 21.78
N PRO A 357 -9.38 -10.39 22.92
CA PRO A 357 -9.29 -8.94 22.92
C PRO A 357 -8.01 -8.45 22.21
N PRO A 358 -8.02 -7.25 21.61
CA PRO A 358 -6.81 -6.58 21.13
C PRO A 358 -5.72 -6.59 22.20
N ALA A 359 -4.53 -7.07 21.84
CA ALA A 359 -3.40 -7.18 22.76
C ALA A 359 -2.07 -7.15 22.00
N ASN A 360 -1.01 -6.75 22.71
CA ASN A 360 0.36 -6.74 22.21
C ASN A 360 1.14 -7.87 22.90
N PRO A 361 1.56 -8.92 22.17
CA PRO A 361 2.38 -9.98 22.73
C PRO A 361 3.74 -9.47 23.23
N GLN A 362 4.25 -10.10 24.28
CA GLN A 362 5.61 -9.91 24.76
C GLN A 362 6.43 -11.17 24.43
N VAL A 363 7.61 -11.01 23.85
CA VAL A 363 8.58 -12.11 23.70
C VAL A 363 9.44 -12.17 24.96
N LEU A 364 9.37 -13.28 25.69
CA LEU A 364 10.09 -13.51 26.94
C LEU A 364 11.47 -14.15 26.70
N GLY A 365 11.56 -14.97 25.65
CA GLY A 365 12.79 -15.65 25.28
C GLY A 365 12.64 -16.35 23.93
N TRP A 366 13.76 -16.57 23.25
CA TRP A 366 13.77 -17.29 21.99
C TRP A 366 15.15 -17.90 21.71
N HIS A 367 15.16 -18.94 20.87
CA HIS A 367 16.33 -19.55 20.29
C HIS A 367 16.00 -20.00 18.88
N MET A 368 16.88 -19.73 17.92
CA MET A 368 16.67 -20.15 16.53
C MET A 368 18.00 -20.44 15.85
N ASP A 369 18.13 -21.67 15.35
CA ASP A 369 19.27 -22.12 14.56
C ASP A 369 18.83 -23.10 13.44
N ASP A 370 19.81 -23.73 12.80
CA ASP A 370 19.62 -24.66 11.69
C ASP A 370 19.05 -26.03 12.09
N ASP A 371 18.94 -26.33 13.40
CA ASP A 371 18.36 -27.58 13.91
C ASP A 371 17.07 -27.38 14.71
N SER A 372 16.90 -26.23 15.37
CA SER A 372 15.83 -25.98 16.34
C SER A 372 15.29 -24.55 16.33
N LEU A 373 14.04 -24.41 16.77
CA LEU A 373 13.39 -23.16 17.11
C LEU A 373 12.66 -23.35 18.45
N TRP A 374 12.88 -22.44 19.38
CA TRP A 374 12.00 -22.21 20.54
C TRP A 374 11.67 -20.72 20.62
N LEU A 375 10.40 -20.40 20.88
CA LEU A 375 9.92 -19.05 21.11
C LEU A 375 8.98 -19.09 22.30
N ASP A 376 9.27 -18.28 23.30
CA ASP A 376 8.42 -18.03 24.46
C ASP A 376 7.82 -16.63 24.32
N SER A 377 6.50 -16.59 24.13
CA SER A 377 5.76 -15.35 23.98
C SER A 377 4.45 -15.41 24.76
N GLU A 378 4.17 -14.33 25.48
CA GLU A 378 3.03 -14.20 26.39
C GLU A 378 2.08 -13.11 25.89
N VAL A 379 0.79 -13.33 26.10
CA VAL A 379 -0.26 -12.33 25.93
C VAL A 379 -1.11 -12.30 27.19
N ASP A 380 -1.14 -11.15 27.87
CA ASP A 380 -1.95 -10.93 29.07
C ASP A 380 -3.23 -10.17 28.74
N TRP A 381 -4.32 -10.90 28.50
CA TRP A 381 -5.65 -10.33 28.27
C TRP A 381 -6.34 -9.80 29.54
N GLY A 382 -5.69 -9.87 30.70
CA GLY A 382 -6.14 -9.17 31.91
C GLY A 382 -5.84 -7.67 31.88
N GLN A 383 -4.98 -7.22 30.97
CA GLN A 383 -4.65 -5.81 30.77
C GLN A 383 -5.72 -5.08 29.95
N THR A 384 -5.65 -3.76 29.93
CA THR A 384 -6.48 -2.94 29.05
C THR A 384 -6.22 -3.34 27.60
N PRO A 385 -7.27 -3.54 26.77
CA PRO A 385 -7.09 -3.88 25.36
C PRO A 385 -6.19 -2.88 24.65
N ALA A 386 -5.30 -3.39 23.79
CA ALA A 386 -4.41 -2.57 23.02
C ALA A 386 -5.20 -1.69 22.03
N GLU A 387 -4.81 -0.43 21.92
CA GLU A 387 -5.28 0.45 20.86
C GLU A 387 -4.38 0.29 19.64
N ALA A 388 -4.93 0.54 18.44
CA ALA A 388 -4.13 0.54 17.23
C ALA A 388 -3.09 1.67 17.31
N GLN A 389 -1.95 1.52 16.61
CA GLN A 389 -0.90 2.53 16.60
C GLN A 389 -1.44 3.89 16.11
N GLN A 390 -1.71 4.78 17.06
CA GLN A 390 -2.10 6.17 16.85
C GLN A 390 -1.26 7.02 17.82
N PRO A 391 -0.52 8.03 17.32
CA PRO A 391 0.38 8.85 18.12
C PRO A 391 -0.36 9.87 18.99
#